data_AF-A0A2J6PV07-F1
#
_entry.id   AF-A0A2J6PV07-F1
#
_cell.length_a   1.000
_cell.length_b   1.000
_cell.length_c   1.000
_cell.angle_alpha   90.00
_cell.angle_beta   90.00
_cell.angle_gamma   90.00
#
_symmetry.space_group_name_H-M   'P 1'
#
loop_
_entity.id
_entity.type
_entity.pdbx_description
1 polymer ?
#
loop_
_entity_poly.entity_id
_entity_poly.type
_entity_poly.pdbx_seq_one_letter_code
_entity_poly.pdbx_strand_id
1 'polypeptide(L)'
;MAFRTRTANLRMRRYATSPQLLHISPGKPPTLEDSRIPLTTTNQYSTMSGMFAPSRRTPNFSTGLNTADHIERYLQEDGHNTWGFNEFMDRLRYRIRQTLEFYNGLDLMESLGLNVIEDREKLDDVEASVLREHFKTWAESAPQREQGSAQASETQVWGSQRYLYCMLVDAEALESVVHWVEAPPASDTRSEGFVKIVSRYWEPYGARDRDPPHEAIEGCTEDDVGWMMMDYSDVVVFYRLLRDRNSWYIVYKRPPNVACA
;
A
#
# COMPACT_ATOMS: atom_id res chain seq x y z
N MET A 1 8.59 1.36 5.61
CA MET A 1 8.31 2.07 4.34
C MET A 1 7.32 1.23 3.56
N ALA A 2 6.26 1.84 3.02
CA ALA A 2 5.20 1.13 2.29
C ALA A 2 5.14 1.61 0.84
N PHE A 3 5.18 0.67 -0.11
CA PHE A 3 4.92 0.89 -1.53
C PHE A 3 3.51 0.42 -1.86
N ARG A 4 2.81 1.18 -2.69
CA ARG A 4 1.42 0.90 -3.07
C ARG A 4 1.33 0.59 -4.56
N THR A 5 0.58 -0.46 -4.92
CA THR A 5 0.34 -0.84 -6.31
C THR A 5 -1.14 -1.17 -6.52
N ARG A 6 -1.71 -0.84 -7.69
CA ARG A 6 -3.02 -1.36 -8.12
C ARG A 6 -2.79 -2.52 -9.08
N THR A 7 -3.49 -3.62 -8.87
CA THR A 7 -3.53 -4.73 -9.83
C THR A 7 -4.86 -4.72 -10.57
N ALA A 8 -4.84 -4.75 -11.91
CA ALA A 8 -6.04 -4.90 -12.73
C ALA A 8 -5.91 -6.11 -13.66
N ASN A 9 -6.64 -7.18 -13.37
CA ASN A 9 -6.89 -8.23 -14.37
C ASN A 9 -8.39 -8.54 -14.49
N LEU A 10 -9.03 -7.90 -15.47
CA LEU A 10 -10.16 -8.47 -16.19
C LEU A 10 -10.08 -8.08 -17.67
N ARG A 11 -10.05 -9.10 -18.54
CA ARG A 11 -9.91 -8.99 -20.00
C ARG A 11 -11.06 -8.21 -20.68
N MET A 12 -10.65 -7.45 -21.70
CA MET A 12 -11.39 -6.91 -22.85
C MET A 12 -12.44 -5.81 -22.61
N ARG A 13 -12.10 -4.59 -23.04
CA ARG A 13 -12.57 -4.01 -24.32
C ARG A 13 -11.70 -2.82 -24.71
N ARG A 14 -11.24 -2.83 -25.97
CA ARG A 14 -10.55 -1.70 -26.62
C ARG A 14 -11.51 -0.50 -26.70
N TYR A 15 -11.11 0.63 -26.15
CA TYR A 15 -11.47 1.93 -26.70
C TYR A 15 -10.23 2.80 -26.71
N ALA A 16 -9.79 3.13 -27.92
CA ALA A 16 -8.75 4.10 -28.18
C ALA A 16 -9.32 5.49 -27.94
N THR A 17 -8.65 6.30 -27.12
CA THR A 17 -8.64 7.75 -27.26
C THR A 17 -7.31 8.29 -26.75
N SER A 18 -6.67 9.07 -27.61
CA SER A 18 -5.37 9.73 -27.45
C SER A 18 -5.23 10.57 -26.18
N PRO A 19 -4.01 10.75 -25.65
CA PRO A 19 -3.77 11.53 -24.44
C PRO A 19 -3.90 13.04 -24.70
N GLN A 20 -4.63 13.74 -23.84
CA GLN A 20 -4.52 15.19 -23.72
C GLN A 20 -3.47 15.54 -22.67
N LEU A 21 -2.42 16.20 -23.15
CA LEU A 21 -1.32 16.78 -22.40
C LEU A 21 -1.83 18.02 -21.65
N LEU A 22 -1.62 18.14 -20.35
CA LEU A 22 -1.80 19.42 -19.64
C LEU A 22 -0.48 19.85 -18.99
N HIS A 23 0.16 20.80 -19.67
CA HIS A 23 1.36 21.49 -19.23
C HIS A 23 0.92 22.78 -18.51
N ILE A 24 1.30 22.97 -17.25
CA ILE A 24 1.10 24.25 -16.56
C ILE A 24 2.47 24.84 -16.21
N SER A 25 2.85 25.88 -16.95
CA SER A 25 3.89 26.84 -16.58
C SER A 25 3.27 27.97 -15.75
N PRO A 26 4.04 28.66 -14.88
CA PRO A 26 3.51 29.68 -13.98
C PRO A 26 3.31 31.01 -14.73
N GLY A 27 2.06 31.46 -14.82
CA GLY A 27 1.65 32.73 -15.40
C GLY A 27 1.11 33.70 -14.34
N LYS A 28 1.64 34.93 -14.38
CA LYS A 28 1.37 36.15 -13.60
C LYS A 28 -0.13 36.42 -13.25
N PRO A 29 -0.44 37.06 -12.09
CA PRO A 29 -1.82 37.26 -11.65
C PRO A 29 -2.54 38.36 -12.46
N PRO A 30 -3.84 38.18 -12.79
CA PRO A 30 -4.66 39.25 -13.31
C PRO A 30 -5.27 40.10 -12.19
N THR A 31 -5.36 41.39 -12.48
CA THR A 31 -5.85 42.52 -11.68
C THR A 31 -7.34 42.46 -11.34
N LEU A 32 -7.68 43.01 -10.18
CA LEU A 32 -9.02 43.32 -9.70
C LEU A 32 -9.78 44.21 -10.69
N GLU A 33 -10.78 43.65 -11.36
CA GLU A 33 -12.07 44.30 -11.58
C GLU A 33 -13.11 43.25 -12.00
N ASP A 34 -14.32 43.42 -11.47
CA ASP A 34 -15.57 42.71 -11.76
C ASP A 34 -15.83 41.37 -11.05
N SER A 35 -16.25 41.45 -9.78
CA SER A 35 -16.93 40.37 -9.06
C SER A 35 -18.29 40.85 -8.53
N ARG A 36 -19.25 41.03 -9.43
CA ARG A 36 -20.67 40.89 -9.08
C ARG A 36 -21.02 39.40 -9.11
N ILE A 37 -21.11 38.78 -7.95
CA ILE A 37 -21.62 37.42 -7.78
C ILE A 37 -23.13 37.44 -8.05
N PRO A 38 -23.67 36.70 -9.03
CA PRO A 38 -25.08 36.34 -9.01
C PRO A 38 -25.24 35.16 -8.05
N LEU A 39 -26.08 35.32 -7.03
CA LEU A 39 -26.64 34.22 -6.25
C LEU A 39 -27.51 33.36 -7.18
N THR A 40 -26.93 32.36 -7.83
CA THR A 40 -27.70 31.38 -8.59
C THR A 40 -28.14 30.27 -7.64
N THR A 41 -29.37 30.42 -7.13
CA THR A 41 -30.12 29.39 -6.40
C THR A 41 -30.52 28.25 -7.34
N THR A 42 -29.54 27.54 -7.92
CA THR A 42 -29.78 26.39 -8.80
C THR A 42 -28.69 25.34 -8.58
N ASN A 43 -28.69 24.66 -7.44
CA ASN A 43 -28.00 23.37 -7.32
C ASN A 43 -28.45 22.45 -6.17
N GLN A 44 -29.58 22.72 -5.51
CA GLN A 44 -30.15 21.79 -4.52
C GLN A 44 -31.16 20.79 -5.12
N TYR A 45 -31.69 21.08 -6.31
CA TYR A 45 -32.70 20.21 -6.95
C TYR A 45 -32.10 19.13 -7.87
N SER A 46 -30.87 19.31 -8.36
CA SER A 46 -30.18 18.29 -9.18
C SER A 46 -29.62 17.13 -8.34
N THR A 47 -29.29 17.38 -7.06
CA THR A 47 -28.75 16.37 -6.14
C THR A 47 -29.84 15.43 -5.59
N MET A 48 -31.07 15.93 -5.37
CA MET A 48 -32.16 15.09 -4.86
C MET A 48 -32.63 14.02 -5.86
N SER A 49 -32.58 14.30 -7.17
CA SER A 49 -33.03 13.35 -8.20
C SER A 49 -32.12 12.11 -8.30
N GLY A 50 -30.82 12.26 -8.05
CA GLY A 50 -29.87 11.14 -8.00
C GLY A 50 -30.01 10.27 -6.75
N MET A 51 -30.49 10.83 -5.64
CA MET A 51 -30.54 10.18 -4.32
C MET A 51 -31.55 9.02 -4.26
N PHE A 52 -32.61 9.06 -5.09
CA PHE A 52 -33.62 8.02 -5.20
C PHE A 52 -33.36 7.03 -6.35
N ALA A 53 -32.29 7.22 -7.13
CA ALA A 53 -31.94 6.29 -8.19
C ALA A 53 -31.61 4.91 -7.60
N PRO A 54 -31.96 3.80 -8.28
CA PRO A 54 -31.54 2.47 -7.87
C PRO A 54 -30.03 2.36 -7.81
N SER A 55 -29.51 1.77 -6.73
CA SER A 55 -28.09 1.43 -6.61
C SER A 55 -27.68 0.46 -7.71
N ARG A 56 -26.53 0.72 -8.34
CA ARG A 56 -25.93 -0.22 -9.31
C ARG A 56 -25.56 -1.55 -8.65
N ARG A 57 -25.24 -1.50 -7.35
CA ARG A 57 -24.77 -2.64 -6.55
C ARG A 57 -25.94 -3.40 -5.94
N THR A 58 -26.97 -2.68 -5.50
CA THR A 58 -28.18 -3.27 -4.89
C THR A 58 -29.42 -2.64 -5.52
N PRO A 59 -29.92 -3.14 -6.67
CA PRO A 59 -30.99 -2.48 -7.43
C PRO A 59 -32.31 -2.24 -6.66
N ASN A 60 -32.55 -2.99 -5.58
CA ASN A 60 -33.72 -2.82 -4.70
C ASN A 60 -33.51 -1.74 -3.62
N PHE A 61 -32.39 -1.02 -3.65
CA PHE A 61 -31.99 -0.02 -2.69
C PHE A 61 -31.63 1.28 -3.41
N SER A 62 -31.87 2.44 -2.82
CA SER A 62 -31.50 3.70 -3.46
C SER A 62 -30.01 4.00 -3.27
N THR A 63 -29.39 4.64 -4.26
CA THR A 63 -27.99 5.11 -4.16
C THR A 63 -27.78 6.12 -3.03
N GLY A 64 -28.85 6.80 -2.60
CA GLY A 64 -28.83 7.72 -1.47
C GLY A 64 -28.88 7.04 -0.10
N LEU A 65 -29.20 5.75 -0.04
CA LEU A 65 -29.16 4.96 1.19
C LEU A 65 -28.03 3.91 1.16
N ASN A 66 -27.44 3.65 -0.01
CA ASN A 66 -26.33 2.73 -0.17
C ASN A 66 -24.98 3.40 0.15
N THR A 67 -24.35 2.99 1.25
CA THR A 67 -23.06 3.52 1.71
C THR A 67 -21.93 3.39 0.67
N ALA A 68 -21.91 2.30 -0.11
CA ALA A 68 -20.87 2.11 -1.13
C ALA A 68 -21.06 3.07 -2.32
N ASP A 69 -22.30 3.40 -2.68
CA ASP A 69 -22.59 4.41 -3.71
C ASP A 69 -22.25 5.84 -3.21
N HIS A 70 -22.38 6.11 -1.91
CA HIS A 70 -21.89 7.36 -1.31
C HIS A 70 -20.38 7.46 -1.34
N ILE A 71 -19.66 6.40 -0.96
CA ILE A 71 -18.20 6.38 -1.01
C ILE A 71 -17.72 6.59 -2.45
N GLU A 72 -18.30 5.87 -3.42
CA GLU A 72 -17.97 6.08 -4.85
C GLU A 72 -18.25 7.52 -5.30
N ARG A 73 -19.36 8.11 -4.86
CA ARG A 73 -19.71 9.51 -5.18
C ARG A 73 -18.72 10.50 -4.56
N TYR A 74 -18.40 10.36 -3.28
CA TYR A 74 -17.45 11.24 -2.58
C TYR A 74 -16.04 11.15 -3.16
N LEU A 75 -15.61 9.94 -3.52
CA LEU A 75 -14.35 9.74 -4.24
C LEU A 75 -14.35 10.54 -5.56
N GLN A 76 -15.42 10.45 -6.35
CA GLN A 76 -15.55 11.20 -7.60
C GLN A 76 -15.61 12.73 -7.38
N GLU A 77 -16.37 13.18 -6.38
CA GLU A 77 -16.52 14.60 -6.03
C GLU A 77 -15.19 15.23 -5.56
N ASP A 78 -14.40 14.51 -4.77
CA ASP A 78 -13.13 14.99 -4.23
C ASP A 78 -11.94 14.78 -5.18
N GLY A 79 -12.17 14.21 -6.37
CA GLY A 79 -11.09 13.81 -7.28
C GLY A 79 -10.20 12.68 -6.73
N HIS A 80 -10.66 12.00 -5.70
CA HIS A 80 -10.00 10.84 -5.11
C HIS A 80 -10.39 9.59 -5.89
N ASN A 81 -9.42 8.75 -6.23
CA ASN A 81 -9.72 7.47 -6.84
C ASN A 81 -9.62 6.30 -5.85
N THR A 82 -9.24 6.56 -4.59
CA THR A 82 -8.92 5.51 -3.61
C THR A 82 -9.65 5.71 -2.28
N TRP A 83 -10.37 4.69 -1.85
CA TRP A 83 -10.80 4.47 -0.47
C TRP A 83 -10.01 3.30 0.10
N GLY A 84 -9.97 3.14 1.43
CA GLY A 84 -9.32 2.00 2.08
C GLY A 84 -7.85 2.17 2.46
N PHE A 85 -7.03 2.99 1.77
CA PHE A 85 -5.63 3.17 2.17
C PHE A 85 -5.48 3.93 3.49
N ASN A 86 -6.30 4.96 3.73
CA ASN A 86 -6.34 5.64 5.02
C ASN A 86 -6.80 4.68 6.13
N GLU A 87 -7.86 3.91 5.87
CA GLU A 87 -8.36 2.89 6.78
C GLU A 87 -7.29 1.82 7.09
N PHE A 88 -6.57 1.34 6.08
CA PHE A 88 -5.43 0.44 6.25
C PHE A 88 -4.36 1.07 7.14
N MET A 89 -3.99 2.33 6.89
CA MET A 89 -2.99 3.03 7.69
C MET A 89 -3.46 3.21 9.14
N ASP A 90 -4.73 3.48 9.37
CA ASP A 90 -5.31 3.61 10.71
C ASP A 90 -5.31 2.28 11.44
N ARG A 91 -5.72 1.18 10.77
CA ARG A 91 -5.67 -0.18 11.33
C ARG A 91 -4.23 -0.61 11.63
N LEU A 92 -3.30 -0.36 10.73
CA LEU A 92 -1.88 -0.66 10.92
C LEU A 92 -1.30 0.12 12.12
N ARG A 93 -1.58 1.43 12.20
CA ARG A 93 -1.14 2.27 13.32
C ARG A 93 -1.74 1.81 14.64
N TYR A 94 -3.01 1.40 14.63
CA TYR A 94 -3.65 0.82 15.81
C TYR A 94 -2.90 -0.41 16.31
N ARG A 95 -2.58 -1.37 15.42
CA ARG A 95 -1.84 -2.58 15.78
C ARG A 95 -0.44 -2.28 16.27
N ILE A 96 0.29 -1.38 15.61
CA ILE A 96 1.61 -0.95 16.05
C ILE A 96 1.55 -0.38 17.47
N ARG A 97 0.58 0.52 17.73
CA ARG A 97 0.37 1.11 19.05
C ARG A 97 0.03 0.04 20.09
N GLN A 98 -0.89 -0.87 19.78
CA GLN A 98 -1.31 -1.95 20.66
C GLN A 98 -0.12 -2.85 21.06
N THR A 99 0.72 -3.23 20.10
CA THR A 99 1.92 -4.04 20.36
C THR A 99 2.94 -3.27 21.18
N LEU A 100 3.19 -1.99 20.88
CA LEU A 100 4.10 -1.16 21.67
C LEU A 100 3.59 -0.92 23.10
N GLU A 101 2.29 -0.75 23.30
CA GLU A 101 1.67 -0.63 24.63
C GLU A 101 1.88 -1.90 25.46
N PHE A 102 1.67 -3.08 24.87
CA PHE A 102 1.92 -4.35 25.53
C PHE A 102 3.38 -4.48 26.02
N TYR A 103 4.35 -3.96 25.27
CA TYR A 103 5.77 -3.97 25.62
C TYR A 103 6.24 -2.71 26.38
N ASN A 104 5.33 -1.84 26.83
CA ASN A 104 5.65 -0.57 27.51
C ASN A 104 6.57 0.36 26.70
N GLY A 105 6.47 0.35 25.37
CA GLY A 105 7.30 1.13 24.45
C GLY A 105 6.54 2.18 23.65
N LEU A 106 5.47 2.76 24.22
CA LEU A 106 4.64 3.76 23.53
C LEU A 106 5.41 5.03 23.14
N ASP A 107 6.50 5.35 23.83
CA ASP A 107 7.44 6.42 23.48
C ASP A 107 8.02 6.24 22.06
N LEU A 108 8.17 5.00 21.59
CA LEU A 108 8.67 4.71 20.25
C LEU A 108 7.70 5.16 19.14
N MET A 109 6.42 5.38 19.45
CA MET A 109 5.45 5.92 18.47
C MET A 109 5.88 7.29 17.93
N GLU A 110 6.58 8.11 18.72
CA GLU A 110 7.08 9.41 18.28
C GLU A 110 8.16 9.29 17.20
N SER A 111 8.88 8.17 17.18
CA SER A 111 9.93 7.88 16.20
C SER A 111 9.42 7.10 14.97
N LEU A 112 8.14 6.72 14.94
CA LEU A 112 7.56 5.91 13.88
C LEU A 112 7.35 6.72 12.58
N GLY A 113 8.35 6.66 11.69
CA GLY A 113 8.27 7.22 10.34
C GLY A 113 7.75 6.22 9.29
N LEU A 114 6.42 6.11 9.12
CA LEU A 114 5.81 5.37 8.02
C LEU A 114 5.81 6.21 6.73
N ASN A 115 6.92 6.15 5.99
CA ASN A 115 7.03 6.77 4.68
C ASN A 115 6.29 5.91 3.64
N VAL A 116 5.27 6.51 3.01
CA VAL A 116 4.53 5.93 1.90
C VAL A 116 5.13 6.47 0.60
N ILE A 117 5.55 5.58 -0.29
CA ILE A 117 5.94 5.95 -1.65
C ILE A 117 4.84 5.52 -2.60
N GLU A 118 4.25 6.52 -3.25
CA GLU A 118 3.30 6.34 -4.34
C GLU A 118 3.96 6.86 -5.63
N ASP A 119 4.34 5.94 -6.52
CA ASP A 119 4.85 6.25 -7.87
C ASP A 119 4.14 5.32 -8.85
N ARG A 120 2.91 5.69 -9.23
CA ARG A 120 2.03 4.84 -10.04
C ARG A 120 2.66 4.41 -11.36
N GLU A 121 3.45 5.28 -11.98
CA GLU A 121 4.11 4.98 -13.26
C GLU A 121 5.17 3.87 -13.14
N LYS A 122 5.76 3.71 -11.95
CA LYS A 122 6.82 2.73 -11.70
C LYS A 122 6.40 1.51 -10.89
N LEU A 123 5.22 1.55 -10.28
CA LEU A 123 4.82 0.57 -9.27
C LEU A 123 3.49 -0.12 -9.60
N ASP A 124 2.66 0.39 -10.52
CA ASP A 124 1.45 -0.35 -10.90
C ASP A 124 1.79 -1.64 -11.68
N ASP A 125 1.15 -2.75 -11.29
CA ASP A 125 1.30 -4.09 -11.90
C ASP A 125 2.74 -4.62 -12.03
N VAL A 126 3.70 -4.11 -11.23
CA VAL A 126 5.08 -4.59 -11.28
C VAL A 126 5.26 -5.88 -10.46
N GLU A 127 6.01 -6.83 -11.02
CA GLU A 127 6.48 -8.00 -10.29
C GLU A 127 7.39 -7.60 -9.11
N ALA A 128 7.49 -8.45 -8.09
CA ALA A 128 8.35 -8.18 -6.92
C ALA A 128 9.82 -8.00 -7.33
N SER A 129 10.24 -8.61 -8.43
CA SER A 129 11.57 -8.44 -9.04
C SER A 129 11.86 -6.99 -9.44
N VAL A 130 10.94 -6.33 -10.15
CA VAL A 130 11.05 -4.93 -10.60
C VAL A 130 10.94 -3.98 -9.41
N LEU A 131 10.01 -4.24 -8.50
CA LEU A 131 9.89 -3.47 -7.25
C LEU A 131 11.19 -3.50 -6.44
N ARG A 132 11.85 -4.66 -6.38
CA ARG A 132 13.12 -4.82 -5.66
C ARG A 132 14.22 -3.94 -6.25
N GLU A 133 14.30 -3.79 -7.56
CA GLU A 133 15.29 -2.90 -8.21
C GLU A 133 15.03 -1.42 -7.91
N HIS A 134 13.75 -1.00 -7.91
CA HIS A 134 13.37 0.33 -7.45
C HIS A 134 13.73 0.55 -5.97
N PHE A 135 13.47 -0.45 -5.13
CA PHE A 135 13.80 -0.39 -3.71
C PHE A 135 15.32 -0.36 -3.46
N LYS A 136 16.11 -1.17 -4.19
CA LYS A 136 17.58 -1.15 -4.17
C LYS A 136 18.09 0.26 -4.47
N THR A 137 17.60 0.87 -5.55
CA THR A 137 17.96 2.23 -5.97
C THR A 137 17.61 3.27 -4.92
N TRP A 138 16.40 3.19 -4.33
CA TRP A 138 16.00 4.10 -3.25
C TRP A 138 16.91 3.96 -2.02
N ALA A 139 17.22 2.71 -1.63
CA ALA A 139 17.98 2.39 -0.44
C ALA A 139 19.47 2.75 -0.52
N GLU A 140 19.98 3.11 -1.71
CA GLU A 140 21.36 3.60 -1.88
C GLU A 140 21.58 5.01 -1.34
N SER A 141 20.54 5.86 -1.39
CA SER A 141 20.64 7.27 -0.95
C SER A 141 19.74 7.59 0.24
N ALA A 142 18.72 6.77 0.49
CA ALA A 142 17.77 6.99 1.58
C ALA A 142 18.44 7.11 2.97
N PRO A 143 19.43 6.29 3.35
CA PRO A 143 19.98 6.40 4.68
C PRO A 143 20.67 7.75 4.94
N GLN A 144 21.44 8.25 3.96
CA GLN A 144 22.05 9.57 4.04
C GLN A 144 21.00 10.68 4.05
N ARG A 145 19.98 10.59 3.19
CA ARG A 145 18.88 11.58 3.11
C ARG A 145 18.02 11.62 4.38
N GLU A 146 17.77 10.48 5.00
CA GLU A 146 16.89 10.37 6.17
C GLU A 146 17.61 10.56 7.51
N GLN A 147 18.87 10.10 7.63
CA GLN A 147 19.60 10.08 8.91
C GLN A 147 20.73 11.13 8.99
N GLY A 148 21.08 11.77 7.87
CA GLY A 148 22.06 12.86 7.81
C GLY A 148 23.49 12.50 8.23
N SER A 149 23.80 11.22 8.51
CA SER A 149 25.05 10.83 9.15
C SER A 149 26.08 10.35 8.13
N ALA A 150 27.12 11.15 7.91
CA ALA A 150 28.34 10.73 7.20
C ALA A 150 29.29 9.85 8.06
N GLN A 151 28.91 9.55 9.32
CA GLN A 151 29.82 8.98 10.34
C GLN A 151 29.41 7.61 10.88
N ALA A 152 28.22 7.10 10.57
CA ALA A 152 27.89 5.73 10.91
C ALA A 152 28.54 4.80 9.88
N SER A 153 29.10 3.66 10.32
CA SER A 153 29.72 2.74 9.37
C SER A 153 28.69 2.34 8.31
N GLU A 154 29.12 2.23 7.05
CA GLU A 154 28.27 1.73 5.97
C GLU A 154 27.58 0.42 6.37
N THR A 155 28.28 -0.44 7.13
CA THR A 155 27.71 -1.70 7.63
C THR A 155 26.55 -1.52 8.62
N GLN A 156 26.52 -0.48 9.45
CA GLN A 156 25.47 -0.29 10.48
C GLN A 156 24.21 0.36 9.95
N VAL A 157 24.35 1.41 9.14
CA VAL A 157 23.20 2.13 8.60
C VAL A 157 22.55 1.34 7.48
N TRP A 158 23.34 0.74 6.59
CA TRP A 158 22.83 0.00 5.43
C TRP A 158 22.34 -1.41 5.81
N GLY A 159 22.70 -1.88 7.02
CA GLY A 159 22.19 -3.12 7.61
C GLY A 159 20.90 -2.98 8.41
N SER A 160 20.26 -1.80 8.45
CA SER A 160 18.97 -1.62 9.13
C SER A 160 17.84 -2.27 8.35
N GLN A 161 16.89 -2.88 9.07
CA GLN A 161 15.68 -3.53 8.53
C GLN A 161 14.94 -2.60 7.56
N ARG A 162 14.91 -1.30 7.86
CA ARG A 162 14.31 -0.25 7.03
C ARG A 162 14.88 -0.16 5.61
N TYR A 163 16.15 -0.50 5.42
CA TYR A 163 16.86 -0.46 4.13
C TYR A 163 17.16 -1.85 3.57
N LEU A 164 16.78 -2.91 4.29
CA LEU A 164 16.87 -4.31 3.87
C LEU A 164 15.54 -4.84 3.36
N TYR A 165 14.42 -4.34 3.88
CA TYR A 165 13.07 -4.81 3.55
C TYR A 165 12.14 -3.64 3.28
N CYS A 166 11.22 -3.82 2.34
CA CYS A 166 10.10 -2.91 2.16
C CYS A 166 8.76 -3.63 2.34
N MET A 167 7.76 -2.87 2.78
CA MET A 167 6.37 -3.34 2.80
C MET A 167 5.74 -2.97 1.45
N LEU A 168 5.16 -3.95 0.79
CA LEU A 168 4.32 -3.79 -0.38
C LEU A 168 2.85 -3.99 0.04
N VAL A 169 2.03 -2.99 -0.26
CA VAL A 169 0.60 -2.97 -0.03
C VAL A 169 -0.09 -2.84 -1.39
N ASP A 170 -0.31 -3.98 -2.03
CA ASP A 170 -1.07 -4.05 -3.28
C ASP A 170 -2.58 -4.10 -3.01
N ALA A 171 -3.38 -4.24 -4.07
CA ALA A 171 -4.84 -4.29 -3.94
C ALA A 171 -5.31 -5.43 -3.03
N GLU A 172 -4.65 -6.59 -3.10
CA GLU A 172 -4.98 -7.78 -2.31
C GLU A 172 -4.66 -7.57 -0.82
N ALA A 173 -3.47 -7.09 -0.50
CA ALA A 173 -3.08 -6.75 0.88
C ALA A 173 -3.96 -5.63 1.47
N LEU A 174 -4.38 -4.67 0.62
CA LEU A 174 -5.30 -3.62 1.03
C LEU A 174 -6.70 -4.19 1.35
N GLU A 175 -7.22 -5.05 0.48
CA GLU A 175 -8.52 -5.67 0.65
C GLU A 175 -8.55 -6.58 1.89
N SER A 176 -7.48 -7.35 2.12
CA SER A 176 -7.38 -8.27 3.24
C SER A 176 -7.52 -7.56 4.59
N VAL A 177 -6.78 -6.47 4.78
CA VAL A 177 -6.78 -5.72 6.03
C VAL A 177 -8.06 -4.89 6.22
N VAL A 178 -8.65 -4.36 5.15
CA VAL A 178 -9.80 -3.44 5.23
C VAL A 178 -11.13 -4.19 5.25
N HIS A 179 -11.24 -5.30 4.52
CA HIS A 179 -12.51 -5.96 4.24
C HIS A 179 -12.62 -7.39 4.75
N TRP A 180 -11.53 -8.16 4.80
CA TRP A 180 -11.59 -9.54 5.26
C TRP A 180 -11.53 -9.62 6.78
N VAL A 181 -10.72 -8.75 7.38
CA VAL A 181 -10.58 -8.65 8.84
C VAL A 181 -11.56 -7.64 9.44
N GLU A 182 -12.13 -7.99 10.59
CA GLU A 182 -12.91 -7.06 11.40
C GLU A 182 -12.05 -5.88 11.90
N ALA A 183 -12.61 -4.67 11.88
CA ALA A 183 -11.89 -3.49 12.32
C ALA A 183 -11.44 -3.62 13.80
N PRO A 184 -10.26 -3.09 14.17
CA PRO A 184 -9.86 -3.05 15.56
C PRO A 184 -10.93 -2.37 16.44
N PRO A 185 -11.12 -2.83 17.70
CA PRO A 185 -10.19 -3.62 18.51
C PRO A 185 -10.28 -5.14 18.33
N ALA A 186 -11.16 -5.66 17.46
CA ALA A 186 -11.25 -7.10 17.18
C ALA A 186 -9.86 -7.67 16.81
N SER A 187 -9.56 -8.92 17.14
CA SER A 187 -8.27 -9.55 16.83
C SER A 187 -8.37 -10.36 15.55
N ASP A 188 -7.36 -10.29 14.70
CA ASP A 188 -7.25 -11.15 13.51
C ASP A 188 -6.72 -12.53 13.89
N THR A 189 -7.57 -13.36 14.49
CA THR A 189 -7.16 -14.69 14.98
C THR A 189 -6.81 -15.68 13.87
N ARG A 190 -7.06 -15.34 12.61
CA ARG A 190 -6.84 -16.20 11.44
C ARG A 190 -5.71 -15.73 10.55
N SER A 191 -5.08 -14.59 10.87
CA SER A 191 -4.08 -13.94 10.02
C SER A 191 -4.59 -13.74 8.59
N GLU A 192 -5.85 -13.33 8.46
CA GLU A 192 -6.48 -13.05 7.17
C GLU A 192 -5.96 -11.73 6.57
N GLY A 193 -5.61 -10.75 7.40
CA GLY A 193 -5.03 -9.48 7.01
C GLY A 193 -3.51 -9.55 6.95
N PHE A 194 -2.95 -9.12 5.83
CA PHE A 194 -1.50 -9.20 5.62
C PHE A 194 -0.94 -8.02 4.83
N VAL A 195 0.37 -7.87 4.91
CA VAL A 195 1.18 -7.06 3.99
C VAL A 195 2.23 -7.94 3.33
N LYS A 196 2.73 -7.57 2.15
CA LYS A 196 3.84 -8.27 1.51
C LYS A 196 5.15 -7.65 1.99
N ILE A 197 6.10 -8.45 2.44
CA ILE A 197 7.47 -7.99 2.75
C ILE A 197 8.40 -8.46 1.65
N VAL A 198 9.14 -7.53 1.06
CA VAL A 198 10.09 -7.82 -0.03
C VAL A 198 11.52 -7.62 0.47
N SER A 199 12.36 -8.63 0.24
CA SER A 199 13.80 -8.59 0.55
C SER A 199 14.56 -7.84 -0.53
N ARG A 200 15.41 -6.88 -0.14
CA ARG A 200 16.27 -6.10 -1.05
C ARG A 200 17.31 -6.96 -1.76
N TYR A 201 17.92 -7.90 -1.04
CA TYR A 201 19.11 -8.63 -1.51
C TYR A 201 18.80 -10.06 -1.96
N TRP A 202 17.52 -10.46 -1.99
CA TRP A 202 17.17 -11.75 -2.54
C TRP A 202 17.35 -11.74 -4.06
N GLU A 203 17.98 -12.78 -4.57
CA GLU A 203 18.15 -13.08 -5.98
C GLU A 203 17.94 -14.59 -6.17
N PRO A 204 17.31 -15.02 -7.29
CA PRO A 204 17.12 -16.44 -7.55
C PRO A 204 18.49 -17.12 -7.73
N TYR A 205 18.64 -18.33 -7.20
CA TYR A 205 19.84 -19.15 -7.39
C TYR A 205 20.02 -19.60 -8.86
N GLY A 206 18.99 -19.45 -9.70
CA GLY A 206 19.01 -19.73 -11.13
C GLY A 206 18.42 -21.11 -11.48
N ALA A 207 18.09 -21.31 -12.76
CA ALA A 207 17.48 -22.57 -13.23
C ALA A 207 18.41 -23.75 -12.93
N ARG A 208 18.01 -24.61 -12.00
CA ARG A 208 18.64 -25.92 -11.78
C ARG A 208 18.00 -26.93 -12.74
N ASP A 209 18.78 -27.84 -13.31
CA ASP A 209 18.35 -28.98 -14.15
C ASP A 209 17.50 -30.04 -13.38
N ARG A 210 16.83 -29.64 -12.29
CA ARG A 210 15.97 -30.53 -11.50
C ARG A 210 14.52 -30.11 -11.70
N ASP A 211 13.62 -31.07 -11.52
CA ASP A 211 12.20 -30.79 -11.44
C ASP A 211 11.96 -29.64 -10.45
N PRO A 212 11.19 -28.61 -10.84
CA PRO A 212 10.95 -27.46 -9.98
C PRO A 212 10.27 -27.93 -8.69
N PRO A 213 10.85 -27.60 -7.51
CA PRO A 213 10.34 -28.13 -6.24
C PRO A 213 8.95 -27.58 -5.89
N HIS A 214 8.56 -26.45 -6.50
CA HIS A 214 7.26 -25.79 -6.28
C HIS A 214 6.66 -25.25 -7.57
N GLU A 215 5.36 -24.99 -7.54
CA GLU A 215 4.67 -24.18 -8.55
C GLU A 215 5.32 -22.79 -8.65
N ALA A 216 5.36 -22.24 -9.87
CA ALA A 216 6.00 -20.96 -10.10
C ALA A 216 5.17 -19.80 -9.53
N ILE A 217 5.80 -18.93 -8.75
CA ILE A 217 5.25 -17.62 -8.35
C ILE A 217 6.14 -16.56 -8.99
N GLU A 218 5.55 -15.73 -9.86
CA GLU A 218 6.28 -14.71 -10.64
C GLU A 218 7.49 -15.31 -11.38
N GLY A 219 7.30 -16.50 -11.95
CA GLY A 219 8.36 -17.24 -12.65
C GLY A 219 9.39 -17.93 -11.76
N CYS A 220 9.33 -17.76 -10.43
CA CYS A 220 10.23 -18.41 -9.48
C CYS A 220 9.64 -19.71 -8.93
N THR A 221 10.38 -20.81 -9.08
CA THR A 221 10.02 -22.16 -8.59
C THR A 221 10.80 -22.57 -7.35
N GLU A 222 11.66 -21.70 -6.83
CA GLU A 222 12.40 -21.90 -5.59
C GLU A 222 11.46 -21.83 -4.38
N ASP A 223 11.91 -22.34 -3.24
CA ASP A 223 11.14 -22.27 -1.99
C ASP A 223 10.99 -20.82 -1.52
N ASP A 224 12.10 -20.07 -1.49
CA ASP A 224 12.12 -18.63 -1.24
C ASP A 224 12.00 -17.85 -2.55
N VAL A 225 10.95 -17.04 -2.69
CA VAL A 225 10.72 -16.17 -3.87
C VAL A 225 11.11 -14.71 -3.64
N GLY A 226 11.80 -14.43 -2.53
CA GLY A 226 12.32 -13.11 -2.18
C GLY A 226 11.29 -12.14 -1.64
N TRP A 227 10.10 -12.63 -1.35
CA TRP A 227 9.05 -11.94 -0.62
C TRP A 227 8.15 -12.95 0.09
N MET A 228 7.47 -12.49 1.15
CA MET A 228 6.49 -13.28 1.90
C MET A 228 5.29 -12.42 2.28
N MET A 229 4.15 -13.06 2.54
CA MET A 229 3.02 -12.44 3.21
C MET A 229 3.29 -12.45 4.72
N MET A 230 3.02 -11.34 5.40
CA MET A 230 3.23 -11.16 6.83
C MET A 230 1.96 -10.60 7.45
N ASP A 231 1.54 -11.16 8.58
CA ASP A 231 0.41 -10.66 9.34
C ASP A 231 0.61 -9.16 9.62
N TYR A 232 -0.38 -8.35 9.23
CA TYR A 232 -0.27 -6.89 9.34
C TYR A 232 -0.20 -6.42 10.81
N SER A 233 -0.69 -7.24 11.74
CA SER A 233 -0.66 -6.96 13.17
C SER A 233 0.72 -7.21 13.80
N ASP A 234 1.54 -8.07 13.19
CA ASP A 234 2.88 -8.45 13.68
C ASP A 234 4.01 -7.56 13.13
N VAL A 235 3.71 -6.48 12.41
CA VAL A 235 4.70 -5.59 11.79
C VAL A 235 5.79 -5.14 12.78
N VAL A 236 5.45 -4.84 14.03
CA VAL A 236 6.42 -4.45 15.07
C VAL A 236 7.32 -5.61 15.46
N VAL A 237 6.76 -6.82 15.61
CA VAL A 237 7.49 -8.02 16.00
C VAL A 237 8.46 -8.43 14.88
N PHE A 238 7.99 -8.44 13.63
CA PHE A 238 8.86 -8.70 12.48
C PHE A 238 9.93 -7.63 12.29
N TYR A 239 9.61 -6.35 12.52
CA TYR A 239 10.63 -5.30 12.49
C TYR A 239 11.78 -5.59 13.47
N ARG A 240 11.49 -6.14 14.65
CA ARG A 240 12.53 -6.62 15.58
C ARG A 240 13.24 -7.86 15.05
N LEU A 241 12.51 -8.90 14.64
CA LEU A 241 13.09 -10.20 14.26
C LEU A 241 14.02 -10.07 13.04
N LEU A 242 13.62 -9.31 12.03
CA LEU A 242 14.35 -9.11 10.78
C LEU A 242 15.62 -8.26 10.94
N ARG A 243 16.02 -7.90 12.18
CA ARG A 243 17.35 -7.33 12.45
C ARG A 243 18.46 -8.31 12.11
N ASP A 244 18.26 -9.59 12.44
CA ASP A 244 19.16 -10.66 12.04
C ASP A 244 18.74 -11.15 10.65
N ARG A 245 19.69 -11.15 9.70
CA ARG A 245 19.45 -11.58 8.32
C ARG A 245 19.05 -13.06 8.25
N ASN A 246 19.49 -13.87 9.21
CA ASN A 246 19.11 -15.28 9.28
C ASN A 246 17.67 -15.48 9.73
N SER A 247 17.08 -14.50 10.43
CA SER A 247 15.68 -14.57 10.87
C SER A 247 14.73 -14.68 9.70
N TRP A 248 15.08 -14.11 8.53
CA TRP A 248 14.29 -14.27 7.30
C TRP A 248 13.95 -15.75 7.06
N TYR A 249 14.93 -16.63 7.04
CA TYR A 249 14.72 -18.06 6.78
C TYR A 249 13.98 -18.80 7.91
N ILE A 250 13.94 -18.23 9.12
CA ILE A 250 13.21 -18.80 10.26
C ILE A 250 11.73 -18.47 10.15
N VAL A 251 11.40 -17.22 9.81
CA VAL A 251 10.01 -16.74 9.73
C VAL A 251 9.42 -16.87 8.33
N TYR A 252 10.23 -17.18 7.33
CA TYR A 252 9.80 -17.27 5.94
C TYR A 252 8.67 -18.29 5.79
N LYS A 253 7.60 -17.84 5.13
CA LYS A 253 6.53 -18.68 4.65
C LYS A 253 6.36 -18.42 3.16
N ARG A 254 6.44 -19.51 2.38
CA ARG A 254 6.18 -19.45 0.96
C ARG A 254 4.72 -19.03 0.74
N PRO A 255 4.45 -17.93 0.00
CA PRO A 255 3.08 -17.54 -0.36
C PRO A 255 2.32 -18.71 -1.01
N PRO A 256 1.00 -18.85 -0.76
CA PRO A 256 0.10 -17.88 -0.13
C PRO A 256 0.02 -17.99 1.41
N ASN A 257 0.92 -18.72 2.07
CA ASN A 257 0.91 -18.81 3.53
C ASN A 257 1.36 -17.49 4.16
N VAL A 258 0.60 -16.99 5.13
CA VAL A 258 0.92 -15.78 5.90
C VAL A 258 1.86 -16.14 7.05
N ALA A 259 2.96 -15.41 7.18
CA ALA A 259 3.86 -15.50 8.31
C ALA A 259 3.33 -14.70 9.51
N CYS A 260 3.23 -15.35 10.66
CA CYS A 260 2.85 -14.75 11.95
C CYS A 260 3.94 -15.04 13.00
N ALA A 261 4.00 -14.23 14.06
CA ALA A 261 5.04 -14.27 15.09
C ALA A 261 4.54 -14.66 16.50
#